data_AF-A0A644ZHK0-F1
#
_entry.id   AF-A0A644ZHK0-F1
#
_cell.length_a   1.000
_cell.length_b   1.000
_cell.length_c   1.000
_cell.angle_alpha   90.00
_cell.angle_beta   90.00
_cell.angle_gamma   90.00
#
_symmetry.space_group_name_H-M   'P 1'
#
loop_
_entity.id
_entity.type
_entity.pdbx_description
1 polymer ?
#
loop_
_entity_poly.entity_id
_entity_poly.type
_entity_poly.pdbx_seq_one_letter_code
_entity_poly.pdbx_strand_id
1 'polypeptide(L)'
;MSRFLSDKRDSISEVLQNADLNMLYDRISVVVGKPPMERMNRMLKEQFLAIPASMGFSYGLSCALLDSLVYEDSKTGKQVFQLLMDDCSEKLK
;
A
#
# COMPACT_ATOMS: atom_id res chain seq x y z
N MET A 1 11.01 -3.87 19.65
CA MET A 1 9.99 -2.87 19.29
C MET A 1 10.57 -1.70 18.50
N SER A 2 11.61 -1.02 18.99
CA SER A 2 12.22 0.15 18.31
C SER A 2 12.82 -0.15 16.94
N ARG A 3 13.48 -1.31 16.77
CA ARG A 3 14.12 -1.71 15.50
C ARG A 3 13.11 -1.96 14.38
N PHE A 4 12.02 -2.67 14.67
CA PHE A 4 10.93 -2.93 13.73
C PHE A 4 10.23 -1.64 13.25
N LEU A 5 10.05 -0.67 14.15
CA LEU A 5 9.51 0.63 13.80
C LEU A 5 10.48 1.47 12.95
N SER A 6 11.79 1.35 13.18
CA SER A 6 12.82 1.97 12.34
C SER A 6 12.83 1.35 10.94
N ASP A 7 12.83 0.02 10.85
CA ASP A 7 12.87 -0.71 9.57
C ASP A 7 11.61 -0.40 8.74
N LYS A 8 10.44 -0.24 9.38
CA LYS A 8 9.21 0.20 8.70
C LYS A 8 9.25 1.66 8.27
N ARG A 9 9.83 2.55 9.07
CA ARG A 9 10.01 3.96 8.70
C ARG A 9 10.94 4.09 7.49
N ASP A 10 12.01 3.31 7.45
CA ASP A 10 13.01 3.37 6.39
C ASP A 10 12.46 2.76 5.08
N SER A 11 11.67 1.68 5.17
CA SER A 11 10.88 1.14 4.04
C SER A 11 9.82 2.11 3.50
N ILE A 12 9.10 2.82 4.38
CA ILE A 12 8.15 3.88 3.97
C ILE A 12 8.92 5.05 3.32
N SER A 13 10.11 5.38 3.81
CA SER A 13 10.98 6.38 3.22
C SER A 13 11.49 5.98 1.83
N GLU A 14 11.76 4.70 1.57
CA GLU A 14 12.12 4.19 0.24
C GLU A 14 10.94 4.22 -0.74
N VAL A 15 9.73 3.88 -0.29
CA VAL A 15 8.50 4.04 -1.11
C VAL A 15 8.24 5.53 -1.41
N LEU A 16 8.55 6.42 -0.46
CA LEU A 16 8.55 7.87 -0.66
C LEU A 16 9.69 8.39 -1.55
N GLN A 17 10.70 7.57 -1.85
CA GLN A 17 11.68 7.82 -2.91
C GLN A 17 11.19 7.36 -4.30
N ASN A 18 9.88 7.23 -4.48
CA ASN A 18 9.01 7.85 -5.50
C ASN A 18 9.63 8.53 -6.76
N ALA A 19 10.79 8.09 -7.24
CA ALA A 19 11.45 8.60 -8.44
C ALA A 19 10.57 8.36 -9.66
N ASP A 20 9.84 7.24 -9.67
CA ASP A 20 8.92 6.88 -10.74
C ASP A 20 7.68 7.77 -10.78
N LEU A 21 7.08 8.09 -9.63
CA LEU A 21 5.89 8.96 -9.62
C LEU A 21 6.25 10.41 -9.88
N ASN A 22 7.40 10.88 -9.38
CA ASN A 22 7.91 12.21 -9.72
C ASN A 22 8.22 12.30 -11.22
N MET A 23 8.86 11.27 -11.79
CA MET A 23 9.13 11.21 -13.23
C MET A 23 7.83 11.14 -14.05
N LEU A 24 6.82 10.39 -13.59
CA LEU A 24 5.51 10.32 -14.24
C LEU A 24 4.78 11.66 -14.18
N TYR A 25 4.80 12.29 -13.00
CA TYR A 25 4.24 13.62 -12.77
C TYR A 25 4.88 14.66 -13.69
N ASP A 26 6.21 14.65 -13.82
CA ASP A 26 6.93 15.55 -14.70
C ASP A 26 6.55 15.34 -16.17
N ARG A 27 6.48 14.08 -16.62
CA ARG A 27 6.02 13.74 -17.99
C ARG A 27 4.61 14.23 -18.27
N ILE A 28 3.69 14.02 -17.33
CA ILE A 28 2.30 14.49 -17.45
C ILE A 28 2.27 16.02 -17.45
N SER A 29 3.07 16.68 -16.60
CA SER A 29 3.13 18.14 -16.52
C SER A 29 3.58 18.80 -17.82
N VAL A 30 4.50 18.14 -18.54
CA VAL A 30 4.98 18.61 -19.85
C VAL A 30 3.89 18.53 -20.91
N VAL A 31 3.07 17.47 -20.89
CA VAL A 31 2.00 17.26 -21.86
C VAL A 31 0.78 18.16 -21.58
N VAL A 32 0.43 18.32 -20.31
CA VAL A 32 -0.82 18.96 -19.88
C VAL A 32 -0.64 20.45 -19.55
N GLY A 33 0.58 20.87 -19.21
CA GLY A 33 0.91 22.25 -18.84
C GLY A 33 0.58 22.60 -17.38
N LYS A 34 1.08 23.75 -16.91
CA LYS A 34 1.00 24.16 -15.50
C LYS A 34 -0.42 24.34 -14.93
N PRO A 35 -1.36 25.06 -15.58
CA PRO A 35 -2.64 25.38 -14.94
C PRO A 35 -3.51 24.17 -14.60
N PRO A 36 -3.64 23.13 -15.47
CA PRO A 36 -4.37 21.93 -15.10
C PRO A 36 -3.65 21.08 -14.04
N MET A 37 -2.31 21.09 -14.03
CA MET A 37 -1.53 20.40 -12.98
C MET A 37 -1.71 21.04 -11.61
N GLU A 38 -1.75 22.37 -11.53
CA GLU A 38 -2.05 23.09 -10.29
C GLU A 38 -3.45 22.77 -9.76
N ARG A 39 -4.44 22.67 -10.67
CA ARG A 39 -5.79 22.22 -10.32
C ARG A 39 -5.80 20.79 -9.80
N MET A 40 -5.10 19.88 -10.46
CA MET A 40 -5.00 18.47 -10.04
C MET A 40 -4.37 18.35 -8.65
N ASN A 41 -3.26 19.07 -8.41
CA ASN A 41 -2.59 19.08 -7.12
C ASN A 41 -3.48 19.60 -5.99
N ARG A 42 -4.27 20.65 -6.26
CA ARG A 42 -5.24 21.17 -5.30
C ARG A 42 -6.29 20.11 -4.98
N MET A 43 -6.87 19.47 -5.99
CA MET A 43 -7.88 18.43 -5.79
C MET A 43 -7.33 17.22 -5.02
N LEU A 44 -6.10 16.78 -5.32
CA LEU A 44 -5.46 15.68 -4.58
C LEU A 44 -5.25 16.04 -3.10
N LYS A 45 -4.81 17.28 -2.81
CA LYS A 45 -4.67 17.76 -1.43
C LYS A 45 -6.02 17.82 -0.71
N GLU A 46 -7.04 18.38 -1.36
CA GLU A 46 -8.40 18.48 -0.81
C GLU A 46 -8.98 17.08 -0.51
N GLN A 47 -8.82 16.13 -1.43
CA GLN A 47 -9.27 14.75 -1.22
C GLN A 47 -8.51 14.07 -0.08
N PHE A 48 -7.18 14.23 -0.04
CA PHE A 48 -6.38 13.66 1.04
C PHE A 48 -6.79 14.21 2.42
N LEU A 49 -7.06 15.51 2.50
CA LEU A 49 -7.51 16.17 3.74
C LEU A 49 -8.98 15.88 4.07
N ALA A 50 -9.81 15.56 3.07
CA ALA A 50 -11.23 15.26 3.25
C ALA A 50 -11.49 13.81 3.69
N ILE A 51 -10.55 12.89 3.46
CA ILE A 51 -10.69 11.50 3.90
C ILE A 51 -10.59 11.45 5.43
N PRO A 52 -11.63 10.93 6.13
CA PRO A 52 -11.51 10.66 7.56
C PRO A 52 -10.35 9.72 7.83
N ALA A 53 -9.50 10.03 8.81
CA ALA A 53 -8.34 9.21 9.18
C ALA A 53 -8.72 7.73 9.41
N SER A 54 -9.93 7.48 9.92
CA SER A 54 -10.50 6.14 10.06
C SER A 54 -10.66 5.40 8.74
N MET A 55 -11.14 6.07 7.69
CA MET A 55 -11.36 5.47 6.37
C MET A 55 -10.03 5.20 5.64
N GLY A 56 -9.07 6.12 5.74
CA GLY A 56 -7.71 5.91 5.22
C GLY A 56 -7.00 4.75 5.93
N PHE A 57 -7.13 4.67 7.26
CA PHE A 57 -6.61 3.56 8.05
C PHE A 57 -7.27 2.22 7.69
N SER A 58 -8.61 2.18 7.59
CA SER A 58 -9.35 0.97 7.21
C SER A 58 -8.94 0.46 5.83
N TYR A 59 -8.80 1.36 4.85
CA TYR A 59 -8.34 0.98 3.51
C TYR A 59 -6.91 0.41 3.53
N GLY A 60 -5.97 1.08 4.21
CA GLY A 60 -4.60 0.59 4.36
C GLY A 60 -4.53 -0.77 5.06
N LEU A 61 -5.32 -0.96 6.12
CA LEU A 61 -5.43 -2.23 6.83
C LEU A 61 -6.00 -3.33 5.92
N SER A 62 -7.06 -3.03 5.16
CA SER A 62 -7.64 -3.98 4.20
C SER A 62 -6.65 -4.42 3.13
N CYS A 63 -5.86 -3.50 2.57
CA CYS A 63 -4.82 -3.83 1.60
C CYS A 63 -3.74 -4.74 2.21
N ALA A 64 -3.22 -4.38 3.39
CA ALA A 64 -2.19 -5.18 4.07
C ALA A 64 -2.69 -6.59 4.45
N LEU A 65 -3.96 -6.71 4.86
CA LEU A 65 -4.60 -8.00 5.10
C LEU A 65 -4.75 -8.81 3.81
N LEU A 66 -5.16 -8.18 2.71
CA LEU A 66 -5.28 -8.85 1.42
C LEU A 66 -3.92 -9.38 0.93
N ASP A 67 -2.87 -8.59 1.03
CA ASP A 67 -1.50 -9.02 0.69
C ASP A 67 -1.07 -10.22 1.55
N SER A 68 -1.41 -10.20 2.84
CA SER A 68 -1.09 -11.29 3.76
C SER A 68 -1.90 -12.56 3.46
N LEU A 69 -3.15 -12.42 2.98
CA LEU A 69 -4.00 -13.54 2.59
C LEU A 69 -3.53 -14.19 1.28
N VAL A 70 -3.05 -13.37 0.34
CA VAL A 70 -2.58 -13.84 -0.97
C VAL A 70 -1.11 -14.29 -0.91
N TYR A 71 -0.41 -14.02 0.18
CA TYR A 71 0.98 -14.44 0.39
C TYR A 71 1.13 -15.96 0.24
N GLU A 72 1.91 -16.34 -0.77
CA GLU A 72 2.19 -17.71 -1.13
C GLU A 72 3.45 -18.21 -0.44
N ASP A 73 3.35 -19.36 0.22
CA ASP A 73 4.52 -20.04 0.74
C ASP A 73 5.31 -20.67 -0.40
N SER A 74 6.51 -20.15 -0.62
CA SER A 74 7.42 -20.59 -1.68
C SER A 74 7.79 -22.08 -1.66
N LYS A 75 7.62 -22.78 -0.53
CA LYS A 75 7.95 -24.21 -0.42
C LYS A 75 6.82 -25.12 -0.86
N THR A 76 5.57 -24.70 -0.63
CA THR A 76 4.37 -25.51 -0.88
C THR A 76 3.58 -25.04 -2.10
N GLY A 77 3.83 -23.82 -2.58
CA GLY A 77 3.06 -23.20 -3.67
C GLY A 77 1.61 -22.88 -3.29
N LYS A 78 1.31 -22.90 -1.99
CA LYS A 78 -0.02 -22.63 -1.44
C LYS A 78 -0.01 -21.30 -0.70
N GLN A 79 -1.17 -20.66 -0.61
CA GLN A 79 -1.31 -19.49 0.25
C GLN A 79 -1.12 -19.90 1.72
N VAL A 80 -0.38 -19.11 2.49
CA VAL A 80 -0.16 -19.39 3.92
C VAL A 80 -1.48 -19.53 4.68
N PHE A 81 -2.49 -18.75 4.30
CA PHE A 81 -3.83 -18.87 4.87
C PHE A 81 -4.50 -20.21 4.55
N GLN A 82 -4.32 -20.75 3.33
CA GLN A 82 -4.83 -22.08 2.98
C GLN A 82 -4.16 -23.16 3.83
N LEU A 83 -2.85 -23.06 4.05
CA LEU A 83 -2.11 -24.00 4.92
C LEU A 83 -2.66 -23.99 6.35
N LEU A 84 -2.95 -22.82 6.90
CA LEU A 84 -3.53 -22.69 8.24
C LEU A 84 -4.94 -23.29 8.33
N MET A 85 -5.75 -23.10 7.29
CA MET A 85 -7.11 -23.66 7.21
C MET A 85 -7.11 -25.17 7.05
N ASP A 86 -6.21 -25.70 6.20
CA ASP A 86 -6.00 -27.13 6.01
C ASP A 86 -5.61 -27.79 7.35
N ASP A 87 -4.65 -27.20 8.07
CA ASP A 87 -4.15 -27.68 9.38
C ASP A 87 -5.22 -27.63 10.48
N CYS A 88 -6.06 -26.57 10.49
CA CYS A 88 -7.22 -26.50 11.39
C CYS A 88 -8.29 -27.55 11.06
N SER A 89 -8.52 -27.82 9.78
CA SER A 89 -9.51 -28.83 9.35
C SER A 89 -9.06 -30.24 9.66
N GLU A 90 -7.77 -30.52 9.67
CA GLU A 90 -7.22 -31.83 10.07
C GLU A 90 -7.31 -32.03 11.58
N LYS A 91 -7.09 -30.98 12.39
CA LYS A 91 -7.20 -31.04 13.86
C LYS A 91 -8.62 -31.20 14.40
N LEU A 92 -9.63 -30.96 13.57
CA LEU A 92 -11.05 -31.10 13.91
C LEU A 92 -11.64 -32.47 13.52
N LYS A 93 -10.83 -33.36 12.93
CA LYS A 93 -11.18 -34.76 12.67
C LYS A 93 -10.60 -35.67 13.75
#